data_AF-A0A7V3JIS8-F1
#
_entry.id   AF-A0A7V3JIS8-F1
#
_cell.length_a   1.000
_cell.length_b   1.000
_cell.length_c   1.000
_cell.angle_alpha   90.00
_cell.angle_beta   90.00
_cell.angle_gamma   90.00
#
_symmetry.space_group_name_H-M   'P 1'
#
loop_
_entity.id
_entity.type
_entity.pdbx_description
1 polymer ?
#
loop_
_entity_poly.entity_id
_entity_poly.type
_entity_poly.pdbx_seq_one_letter_code
_entity_poly.pdbx_strand_id
1 'polypeptide(L)'
;MNHQWPRDVEGLGRPPVSCLGACSAQATGVSRRVFLASAAAATGALAGVQQSAEGEASLPAPLPKGAPLRVQPVFVWQLYERRQHTSWRGYGGLHTQADIEQEMSRIRAELAQLAAGAEFPMEFLPLASVRSEGEVAAAVASSADVLLVFAYAGSQAWLEKLAASGKPNVLFVRHRSGPVYLWYEIAHWRLLRKSEDTFAEPHLDVYDIVVDDYGELLWRL
;
A
#
# COMPACT_ATOMS: atom_id res chain seq x y z
N MET A 1 -52.40 -5.94 -23.10
CA MET A 1 -51.66 -5.43 -24.28
C MET A 1 -50.24 -5.94 -24.19
N ASN A 2 -49.85 -6.84 -25.08
CA ASN A 2 -48.52 -7.48 -25.06
C ASN A 2 -47.58 -6.68 -25.95
N HIS A 3 -46.53 -6.09 -25.38
CA HIS A 3 -45.46 -5.47 -26.17
C HIS A 3 -44.37 -6.49 -26.45
N GLN A 4 -44.46 -7.10 -27.63
CA GLN A 4 -43.50 -8.07 -28.14
C GLN A 4 -42.51 -7.32 -29.05
N TRP A 5 -41.24 -7.26 -28.65
CA TRP A 5 -40.20 -6.60 -29.44
C TRP A 5 -39.87 -7.43 -30.69
N PRO A 6 -39.78 -6.82 -31.88
CA PRO A 6 -39.32 -7.52 -33.07
C PRO A 6 -37.83 -7.84 -32.95
N ARG A 7 -37.50 -9.13 -33.02
CA ARG A 7 -36.17 -9.57 -33.46
C ARG A 7 -36.23 -9.62 -34.98
N ASP A 8 -35.40 -8.83 -35.64
CA ASP A 8 -34.77 -9.12 -36.94
C ASP A 8 -33.90 -7.92 -37.36
N VAL A 9 -32.58 -8.10 -37.30
CA VAL A 9 -31.60 -7.26 -38.03
C VAL A 9 -30.47 -8.18 -38.52
N GLU A 10 -30.79 -9.07 -39.45
CA GLU A 10 -29.74 -9.69 -40.28
C GLU A 10 -29.14 -8.62 -41.20
N GLY A 11 -27.82 -8.71 -41.47
CA GLY A 11 -27.20 -7.90 -42.53
C GLY A 11 -26.27 -6.75 -42.11
N LEU A 12 -25.41 -6.95 -41.11
CA LEU A 12 -24.14 -6.20 -41.03
C LEU A 12 -22.97 -7.19 -40.91
N GLY A 13 -22.12 -7.19 -41.94
CA GLY A 13 -21.00 -8.14 -42.06
C GLY A 13 -19.96 -7.94 -40.96
N ARG A 14 -19.55 -9.04 -40.31
CA ARG A 14 -18.42 -9.05 -39.39
C ARG A 14 -17.12 -8.84 -40.18
N PRO A 15 -16.28 -7.83 -39.89
CA PRO A 15 -14.92 -7.80 -40.41
C PRO A 15 -14.12 -9.00 -39.83
N PRO A 16 -13.16 -9.55 -40.58
CA PRO A 16 -12.40 -10.71 -40.13
C PRO A 16 -11.53 -10.38 -38.91
N VAL A 17 -11.58 -11.24 -37.90
CA VAL A 17 -10.70 -11.17 -36.73
C VAL A 17 -9.29 -11.53 -37.17
N SER A 18 -8.42 -10.52 -37.30
CA SER A 18 -6.99 -10.74 -37.53
C SER A 18 -6.29 -11.06 -36.20
N CYS A 19 -6.18 -12.34 -35.87
CA CYS A 19 -5.31 -12.80 -34.79
C CYS A 19 -3.85 -12.79 -35.28
N LEU A 20 -3.17 -11.64 -35.13
CA LEU A 20 -1.74 -11.48 -35.43
C LEU A 20 -1.16 -10.36 -34.57
N GLY A 21 -0.17 -10.66 -33.72
CA GLY A 21 0.60 -9.63 -33.02
C GLY A 21 0.94 -9.94 -31.57
N ALA A 22 2.00 -10.73 -31.37
CA ALA A 22 2.90 -10.74 -30.21
C ALA A 22 2.29 -10.71 -28.78
N CYS A 23 2.45 -11.84 -28.09
CA CYS A 23 2.62 -11.84 -26.64
C CYS A 23 3.80 -10.92 -26.25
N SER A 24 3.53 -9.84 -25.54
CA SER A 24 4.51 -9.13 -24.70
C SER A 24 4.03 -9.09 -23.25
N ALA A 25 3.90 -10.26 -22.65
CA ALA A 25 3.75 -10.42 -21.22
C ALA A 25 5.06 -9.99 -20.51
N GLN A 26 5.29 -8.69 -20.41
CA GLN A 26 6.37 -8.10 -19.61
C GLN A 26 5.86 -7.77 -18.21
N ALA A 27 5.40 -8.81 -17.52
CA ALA A 27 5.39 -8.86 -16.06
C ALA A 27 6.81 -9.24 -15.56
N THR A 28 7.84 -8.56 -16.07
CA THR A 28 9.23 -8.67 -15.60
C THR A 28 9.41 -7.68 -14.45
N GLY A 29 9.01 -8.09 -13.24
CA GLY A 29 9.05 -7.21 -12.08
C GLY A 29 10.47 -6.89 -11.60
N VAL A 30 10.75 -5.59 -11.40
CA VAL A 30 11.74 -5.08 -10.45
C VAL A 30 11.25 -3.74 -9.86
N SER A 31 10.82 -3.73 -8.59
CA SER A 31 10.61 -2.53 -7.76
C SER A 31 10.51 -2.96 -6.27
N ARG A 32 10.63 -2.09 -5.26
CA ARG A 32 11.80 -1.28 -4.86
C ARG A 32 12.55 -0.52 -5.98
N ARG A 33 11.82 0.32 -6.73
CA ARG A 33 12.23 1.32 -7.76
C ARG A 33 13.56 1.06 -8.49
N VAL A 34 13.65 -0.06 -9.22
CA VAL A 34 14.84 -0.48 -10.01
C VAL A 34 16.15 -0.37 -9.22
N PHE A 35 16.07 -0.76 -7.94
CA PHE A 35 17.17 -0.81 -7.00
C PHE A 35 17.72 0.56 -6.58
N LEU A 36 18.56 0.50 -5.56
CA LEU A 36 19.78 1.30 -5.42
C LEU A 36 20.70 1.06 -6.63
N ALA A 37 20.21 1.40 -7.82
CA ALA A 37 20.96 1.46 -9.06
C ALA A 37 22.06 2.52 -8.91
N SER A 38 23.32 2.18 -9.14
CA SER A 38 23.92 0.85 -9.15
C SER A 38 25.33 1.04 -8.61
N ALA A 39 25.80 0.15 -7.75
CA ALA A 39 27.12 0.24 -7.10
C ALA A 39 28.28 -0.07 -8.07
N ALA A 40 28.22 0.52 -9.27
CA ALA A 40 28.93 0.13 -10.48
C ALA A 40 29.53 1.35 -11.21
N ALA A 41 30.20 2.22 -10.47
CA ALA A 41 31.19 3.15 -11.00
C ALA A 41 32.58 2.93 -10.37
N ALA A 42 32.81 1.75 -9.78
CA ALA A 42 34.04 1.35 -9.12
C ALA A 42 34.46 -0.08 -9.53
N THR A 43 34.64 -0.31 -10.82
CA THR A 43 35.50 -1.40 -11.31
C THR A 43 36.97 -1.06 -11.05
N GLY A 44 37.32 -0.97 -9.76
CA GLY A 44 38.68 -0.84 -9.26
C GLY A 44 39.22 -2.23 -8.92
N ALA A 45 40.29 -2.64 -9.60
CA ALA A 45 40.84 -3.99 -9.46
C ALA A 45 41.37 -4.27 -8.05
N LEU A 46 41.03 -5.43 -7.50
CA LEU A 46 41.79 -6.07 -6.43
C LEU A 46 42.07 -7.53 -6.81
N ALA A 47 43.27 -7.76 -7.31
CA ALA A 47 43.83 -9.09 -7.46
C ALA A 47 44.29 -9.62 -6.10
N GLY A 48 44.01 -10.90 -5.83
CA GLY A 48 44.72 -11.69 -4.82
C GLY A 48 44.41 -11.38 -3.35
N VAL A 49 43.57 -12.22 -2.73
CA VAL A 49 43.70 -12.52 -1.30
C VAL A 49 43.83 -14.03 -1.16
N GLN A 50 44.99 -14.49 -0.72
CA GLN A 50 45.23 -15.89 -0.36
C GLN A 50 44.56 -16.17 0.99
N GLN A 51 43.79 -17.26 1.08
CA GLN A 51 43.26 -17.73 2.37
C GLN A 51 44.39 -18.30 3.22
N SER A 52 44.45 -17.92 4.49
CA SER A 52 45.32 -18.55 5.49
C SER A 52 44.86 -18.25 6.91
N ALA A 53 45.13 -19.22 7.79
CA ALA A 53 44.88 -19.26 9.22
C ALA A 53 43.41 -19.39 9.66
N GLU A 54 43.09 -20.58 10.18
CA GLU A 54 42.00 -20.81 11.13
C GLU A 54 42.25 -19.96 12.38
N GLY A 55 41.53 -18.84 12.49
CA GLY A 55 41.32 -18.16 13.77
C GLY A 55 40.07 -18.72 14.43
N GLU A 56 40.16 -19.10 15.70
CA GLU A 56 39.00 -19.46 16.52
C GLU A 56 38.04 -18.27 16.55
N ALA A 57 36.93 -18.39 15.80
CA ALA A 57 36.09 -17.26 15.45
C ALA A 57 35.28 -16.80 16.66
N SER A 58 35.84 -15.87 17.44
CA SER A 58 35.05 -15.04 18.33
C SER A 58 33.92 -14.41 17.51
N LEU A 59 32.68 -14.62 17.96
CA LEU A 59 31.52 -14.07 17.27
C LEU A 59 31.75 -12.57 17.08
N PRO A 60 31.63 -12.02 15.85
CA PRO A 60 31.86 -10.61 15.61
C PRO A 60 30.93 -9.81 16.53
N ALA A 61 31.48 -8.75 17.13
CA ALA A 61 30.72 -7.90 18.05
C ALA A 61 29.38 -7.49 17.39
N PRO A 62 28.25 -7.52 18.12
CA PRO A 62 26.95 -7.19 17.56
C PRO A 62 27.01 -5.84 16.81
N LEU A 63 26.42 -5.80 15.62
CA LEU A 63 26.37 -4.56 14.83
C LEU A 63 25.79 -3.43 15.69
N PRO A 64 26.33 -2.20 15.59
CA PRO A 64 25.83 -1.08 16.37
C PRO A 64 24.35 -0.87 16.02
N LYS A 65 23.50 -0.84 17.06
CA LYS A 65 22.06 -0.59 16.86
C LYS A 65 21.88 0.80 16.25
N GLY A 66 21.28 0.83 15.06
CA GLY A 66 20.94 2.07 14.36
C GLY A 66 19.90 2.91 15.12
N ALA A 67 19.63 4.11 14.60
CA ALA A 67 18.48 4.89 15.05
C ALA A 67 17.18 4.10 14.79
N PRO A 68 16.16 4.23 15.67
CA PRO A 68 14.90 3.54 15.47
C PRO A 68 14.16 4.08 14.25
N LEU A 69 13.58 3.17 13.45
CA LEU A 69 12.68 3.54 12.37
C LEU A 69 11.40 4.16 12.95
N ARG A 70 11.16 5.44 12.71
CA ARG A 70 10.00 6.16 13.22
C ARG A 70 8.88 6.09 12.19
N VAL A 71 7.87 5.27 12.46
CA VAL A 71 6.73 5.06 11.57
C VAL A 71 5.54 5.86 12.08
N GLN A 72 4.88 6.62 11.19
CA GLN A 72 3.60 7.25 11.47
C GLN A 72 2.47 6.34 10.95
N PRO A 73 1.76 5.61 11.82
CA PRO A 73 0.55 4.94 11.43
C PRO A 73 -0.58 5.97 11.25
N VAL A 74 -1.32 5.84 10.14
CA VAL A 74 -2.39 6.73 9.69
C VAL A 74 -3.61 5.87 9.36
N PHE A 75 -4.72 6.06 10.08
CA PHE A 75 -5.99 5.41 9.78
C PHE A 75 -6.89 6.36 8.98
N VAL A 76 -7.13 6.05 7.72
CA VAL A 76 -7.96 6.85 6.81
C VAL A 76 -9.36 6.24 6.74
N TRP A 77 -10.35 6.98 7.23
CA TRP A 77 -11.71 6.49 7.37
C TRP A 77 -12.75 7.57 7.09
N GLN A 78 -13.97 7.13 6.85
CA GLN A 78 -15.14 7.99 6.69
C GLN A 78 -16.38 7.20 7.12
N LEU A 79 -17.25 7.83 7.89
CA LEU A 79 -18.61 7.33 8.15
C LEU A 79 -19.60 8.04 7.23
N TYR A 80 -20.63 7.31 6.81
CA TYR A 80 -21.62 7.77 5.85
C TYR A 80 -22.99 7.92 6.50
N GLU A 81 -23.55 9.12 6.43
CA GLU A 81 -24.86 9.44 7.00
C GLU A 81 -25.98 9.25 5.98
N ARG A 82 -27.14 8.77 6.44
CA ARG A 82 -28.32 8.59 5.58
C ARG A 82 -28.85 9.94 5.09
N ARG A 83 -28.95 10.10 3.78
CA ARG A 83 -29.58 11.26 3.11
C ARG A 83 -30.76 10.80 2.26
N GLN A 84 -31.75 11.66 2.07
CA GLN A 84 -32.89 11.35 1.20
C GLN A 84 -32.41 11.16 -0.26
N HIS A 85 -33.03 10.22 -0.98
CA HIS A 85 -32.73 9.88 -2.37
C HIS A 85 -31.25 9.57 -2.70
N THR A 86 -30.42 9.23 -1.69
CA THR A 86 -28.99 8.94 -1.86
C THR A 86 -28.65 7.61 -1.19
N SER A 87 -27.87 6.76 -1.85
CA SER A 87 -27.27 5.56 -1.23
C SER A 87 -26.21 5.97 -0.21
N TRP A 88 -26.27 5.42 1.01
CA TRP A 88 -25.47 5.90 2.14
C TRP A 88 -24.68 4.82 2.88
N ARG A 89 -24.79 3.56 2.51
CA ARG A 89 -23.96 2.51 3.12
C ARG A 89 -22.63 2.45 2.39
N GLY A 90 -21.57 2.86 3.08
CA GLY A 90 -20.20 2.63 2.63
C GLY A 90 -19.87 1.14 2.57
N TYR A 91 -18.80 0.82 1.85
CA TYR A 91 -18.25 -0.53 1.81
C TYR A 91 -17.55 -0.88 3.13
N GLY A 92 -17.44 -2.17 3.44
CA GLY A 92 -16.79 -2.64 4.66
C GLY A 92 -17.70 -2.75 5.88
N GLY A 93 -17.09 -3.04 7.04
CA GLY A 93 -17.79 -3.42 8.27
C GLY A 93 -17.93 -2.33 9.34
N LEU A 94 -17.40 -1.13 9.14
CA LEU A 94 -17.42 -0.02 10.12
C LEU A 94 -18.50 0.99 9.73
N HIS A 95 -19.48 1.20 10.61
CA HIS A 95 -20.67 2.02 10.33
C HIS A 95 -20.98 3.04 11.43
N THR A 96 -20.38 2.89 12.62
CA THR A 96 -20.56 3.74 13.79
C THR A 96 -19.21 4.23 14.32
N GLN A 97 -19.24 5.28 15.13
CA GLN A 97 -18.05 5.80 15.82
C GLN A 97 -17.43 4.75 16.78
N ALA A 98 -18.26 3.88 17.37
CA ALA A 98 -17.79 2.79 18.22
C ALA A 98 -17.03 1.71 17.43
N ASP A 99 -17.41 1.45 16.17
CA ASP A 99 -16.68 0.51 15.30
C ASP A 99 -15.30 1.08 14.92
N ILE A 100 -15.25 2.38 14.61
CA ILE A 100 -14.01 3.12 14.34
C ILE A 100 -13.05 3.06 15.55
N GLU A 101 -13.56 3.29 16.77
CA GLU A 101 -12.76 3.22 17.99
C GLU A 101 -12.24 1.81 18.30
N GLN A 102 -13.07 0.79 18.07
CA GLN A 102 -12.66 -0.61 18.17
C GLN A 102 -11.55 -0.95 17.16
N GLU A 103 -11.67 -0.51 15.90
CA GLU A 103 -10.64 -0.76 14.89
C GLU A 103 -9.35 0.01 15.18
N MET A 104 -9.43 1.27 15.63
CA MET A 104 -8.25 2.00 16.11
C MET A 104 -7.58 1.32 17.31
N SER A 105 -8.34 0.66 18.19
CA SER A 105 -7.81 -0.15 19.29
C SER A 105 -7.12 -1.42 18.78
N ARG A 106 -7.74 -2.12 17.82
CA ARG A 106 -7.15 -3.29 17.13
C ARG A 106 -5.82 -2.93 16.48
N ILE A 107 -5.79 -1.88 15.65
CA ILE A 107 -4.58 -1.41 14.96
C ILE A 107 -3.45 -1.14 15.97
N ARG A 108 -3.72 -0.43 17.08
CA ARG A 108 -2.70 -0.19 18.12
C ARG A 108 -2.16 -1.48 18.74
N ALA A 109 -3.02 -2.47 19.00
CA ALA A 109 -2.61 -3.75 19.57
C ALA A 109 -1.77 -4.58 18.59
N GLU A 110 -2.14 -4.61 17.31
CA GLU A 110 -1.38 -5.31 16.26
C GLU A 110 -0.03 -4.63 15.98
N LEU A 111 0.02 -3.29 15.95
CA LEU A 111 1.28 -2.55 15.81
C LEU A 111 2.23 -2.76 17.00
N ALA A 112 1.70 -2.92 18.22
CA ALA A 112 2.50 -3.29 19.39
C ALA A 112 3.08 -4.71 19.27
N GLN A 113 2.32 -5.67 18.72
CA GLN A 113 2.81 -7.02 18.42
C GLN A 113 3.86 -7.01 17.30
N LEU A 114 3.64 -6.21 16.25
CA LEU A 114 4.56 -6.02 15.13
C LEU A 114 5.91 -5.47 15.59
N ALA A 115 5.91 -4.42 16.44
CA ALA A 115 7.12 -3.86 17.02
C ALA A 115 7.84 -4.85 17.95
N ALA A 116 7.11 -5.68 18.70
CA ALA A 116 7.70 -6.70 19.56
C ALA A 116 8.34 -7.87 18.78
N GLY A 117 7.89 -8.12 17.54
CA GLY A 117 8.47 -9.11 16.62
C GLY A 117 9.57 -8.59 15.70
N ALA A 118 9.87 -7.28 15.72
CA ALA A 118 10.87 -6.69 14.85
C ALA A 118 12.30 -6.98 15.34
N GLU A 119 13.16 -7.46 14.43
CA GLU A 119 14.59 -7.72 14.72
C GLU A 119 15.45 -6.43 14.72
N PHE A 120 14.84 -5.27 14.44
CA PHE A 120 15.48 -3.95 14.40
C PHE A 120 14.72 -2.93 15.25
N PRO A 121 15.38 -1.84 15.72
CA PRO A 121 14.71 -0.82 16.53
C PRO A 121 13.65 -0.09 15.70
N MET A 122 12.41 -0.05 16.20
CA MET A 122 11.26 0.59 15.54
C MET A 122 10.42 1.34 16.58
N GLU A 123 9.89 2.51 16.22
CA GLU A 123 8.99 3.32 17.04
C GLU A 123 7.74 3.68 16.22
N PHE A 124 6.56 3.24 16.68
CA PHE A 124 5.29 3.73 16.15
C PHE A 124 4.86 5.01 16.86
N LEU A 125 4.74 6.10 16.10
CA LEU A 125 4.13 7.33 16.58
C LEU A 125 2.62 7.13 16.87
N PRO A 126 1.97 8.03 17.62
CA PRO A 126 0.54 7.92 17.90
C PRO A 126 -0.31 7.81 16.62
N LEU A 127 -1.23 6.84 16.59
CA LEU A 127 -2.13 6.57 15.47
C LEU A 127 -2.92 7.82 15.05
N ALA A 128 -2.59 8.37 13.89
CA ALA A 128 -3.29 9.51 13.33
C ALA A 128 -4.64 9.07 12.76
N SER A 129 -5.73 9.69 13.23
CA SER A 129 -7.07 9.50 12.67
C SER A 129 -7.32 10.55 11.58
N VAL A 130 -7.54 10.10 10.35
CA VAL A 130 -7.72 10.97 9.18
C VAL A 130 -9.11 10.78 8.58
N ARG A 131 -9.92 11.84 8.66
CA ARG A 131 -11.27 11.97 8.10
C ARG A 131 -11.51 13.35 7.43
N SER A 132 -10.45 14.15 7.27
CA SER A 132 -10.51 15.52 6.74
C SER A 132 -9.16 15.98 6.18
N GLU A 133 -9.20 17.02 5.34
CA GLU A 133 -8.02 17.62 4.72
C GLU A 133 -6.98 18.18 5.72
N GLY A 134 -7.43 18.70 6.86
CA GLY A 134 -6.54 19.20 7.91
C GLY A 134 -5.76 18.07 8.60
N GLU A 135 -6.41 16.94 8.84
CA GLU A 135 -5.78 15.74 9.41
C GLU A 135 -4.82 15.08 8.40
N VAL A 136 -5.15 15.10 7.10
CA VAL A 136 -4.21 14.70 6.02
C VAL A 136 -2.95 15.57 6.06
N ALA A 137 -3.09 16.90 6.08
CA ALA A 137 -1.96 17.82 6.12
C ALA A 137 -1.09 17.62 7.37
N ALA A 138 -1.70 17.35 8.53
CA ALA A 138 -0.98 17.03 9.76
C ALA A 138 -0.19 15.70 9.66
N ALA A 139 -0.77 14.67 9.06
CA ALA A 139 -0.08 13.39 8.82
C ALA A 139 1.08 13.53 7.83
N VAL A 140 0.89 14.29 6.73
CA VAL A 140 1.96 14.64 5.77
C VAL A 140 3.11 15.38 6.47
N ALA A 141 2.79 16.32 7.35
CA ALA A 141 3.76 17.10 8.12
C ALA A 141 4.42 16.35 9.30
N SER A 142 4.04 15.08 9.57
CA SER A 142 4.66 14.27 10.62
C SER A 142 6.17 14.16 10.43
N SER A 143 6.92 14.13 11.54
CA SER A 143 8.38 13.98 11.54
C SER A 143 8.86 12.53 11.44
N ALA A 144 7.96 11.58 11.17
CA ALA A 144 8.29 10.18 10.90
C ALA A 144 9.13 10.00 9.63
N ASP A 145 9.83 8.87 9.55
CA ASP A 145 10.59 8.43 8.38
C ASP A 145 9.67 7.81 7.33
N VAL A 146 8.64 7.06 7.76
CA VAL A 146 7.71 6.30 6.91
C VAL A 146 6.26 6.56 7.33
N LEU A 147 5.35 6.63 6.35
CA LEU A 147 3.90 6.62 6.59
C LEU A 147 3.32 5.20 6.39
N LEU A 148 2.61 4.68 7.37
CA LEU A 148 1.86 3.43 7.28
C LEU A 148 0.36 3.73 7.24
N VAL A 149 -0.24 3.62 6.07
CA VAL A 149 -1.60 4.09 5.80
C VAL A 149 -2.60 2.93 5.80
N PHE A 150 -3.33 2.78 6.90
CA PHE A 150 -4.49 1.89 7.02
C PHE A 150 -5.70 2.51 6.31
N ALA A 151 -5.94 2.10 5.07
CA ALA A 151 -6.91 2.76 4.20
C ALA A 151 -8.28 2.06 4.24
N TYR A 152 -9.11 2.35 5.26
CA TYR A 152 -10.46 1.80 5.35
C TYR A 152 -11.42 2.41 4.32
N ALA A 153 -11.48 3.74 4.25
CA ALA A 153 -12.40 4.49 3.39
C ALA A 153 -11.83 5.88 3.08
N GLY A 154 -12.67 6.90 2.86
CA GLY A 154 -12.26 8.27 2.58
C GLY A 154 -11.99 8.56 1.11
N SER A 155 -11.56 9.79 0.80
CA SER A 155 -11.38 10.25 -0.58
C SER A 155 -10.05 9.78 -1.20
N GLN A 156 -10.06 9.56 -2.53
CA GLN A 156 -8.84 9.28 -3.30
C GLN A 156 -7.78 10.37 -3.12
N ALA A 157 -8.20 11.65 -3.14
CA ALA A 157 -7.33 12.80 -2.97
C ALA A 157 -6.59 12.82 -1.62
N TRP A 158 -7.13 12.19 -0.57
CA TRP A 158 -6.44 12.07 0.71
C TRP A 158 -5.27 11.08 0.63
N LEU A 159 -5.47 9.92 -0.02
CA LEU A 159 -4.39 8.95 -0.24
C LEU A 159 -3.32 9.51 -1.16
N GLU A 160 -3.69 10.19 -2.24
CA GLU A 160 -2.72 10.85 -3.14
C GLU A 160 -1.87 11.89 -2.41
N LYS A 161 -2.46 12.68 -1.51
CA LYS A 161 -1.72 13.65 -0.68
C LYS A 161 -0.78 12.99 0.34
N LEU A 162 -1.19 11.87 0.94
CA LEU A 162 -0.32 11.09 1.83
C LEU A 162 0.86 10.48 1.04
N ALA A 163 0.59 9.90 -0.13
CA ALA A 163 1.62 9.38 -1.03
C ALA A 163 2.61 10.47 -1.49
N ALA A 164 2.11 11.65 -1.86
CA ALA A 164 2.90 12.81 -2.26
C ALA A 164 3.66 13.51 -1.11
N SER A 165 3.67 12.95 0.11
CA SER A 165 4.38 13.52 1.28
C SER A 165 5.91 13.53 1.17
N GLY A 166 6.48 12.89 0.13
CA GLY A 166 7.92 12.73 -0.06
C GLY A 166 8.58 11.67 0.84
N LYS A 167 7.78 10.99 1.69
CA LYS A 167 8.21 9.86 2.51
C LYS A 167 7.84 8.54 1.84
N PRO A 168 8.57 7.43 2.10
CA PRO A 168 8.06 6.09 1.85
C PRO A 168 6.67 5.91 2.46
N ASN A 169 5.75 5.32 1.70
CA ASN A 169 4.37 5.07 2.10
C ASN A 169 4.06 3.60 1.89
N VAL A 170 3.51 2.94 2.90
CA VAL A 170 2.97 1.58 2.79
C VAL A 170 1.46 1.65 3.01
N LEU A 171 0.67 1.21 2.04
CA LEU A 171 -0.79 1.20 2.08
C LEU A 171 -1.28 -0.17 2.57
N PHE A 172 -1.72 -0.25 3.83
CA PHE A 172 -2.27 -1.49 4.38
C PHE A 172 -3.79 -1.53 4.20
N VAL A 173 -4.29 -2.62 3.62
CA VAL A 173 -5.73 -2.88 3.43
C VAL A 173 -6.13 -4.25 3.99
N ARG A 174 -7.33 -4.34 4.57
CA ARG A 174 -7.89 -5.59 5.08
C ARG A 174 -8.88 -6.23 4.13
N HIS A 175 -8.85 -7.56 4.10
CA HIS A 175 -9.86 -8.41 3.45
C HIS A 175 -10.35 -9.52 4.40
N ARG A 176 -9.48 -10.12 5.22
CA ARG A 176 -9.78 -11.25 6.11
C ARG A 176 -9.31 -11.08 7.55
N SER A 177 -8.34 -10.20 7.82
CA SER A 177 -7.80 -9.97 9.18
C SER A 177 -8.76 -9.17 10.10
N GLY A 178 -9.84 -8.65 9.56
CA GLY A 178 -10.81 -7.80 10.27
C GLY A 178 -11.92 -7.31 9.33
N PRO A 179 -12.50 -6.12 9.58
CA PRO A 179 -13.49 -5.55 8.66
C PRO A 179 -12.85 -5.31 7.29
N VAL A 180 -13.56 -5.62 6.21
CA VAL A 180 -13.07 -5.39 4.83
C VAL A 180 -12.90 -3.88 4.60
N TYR A 181 -11.80 -3.47 3.99
CA TYR A 181 -11.50 -2.07 3.66
C TYR A 181 -11.97 -1.77 2.23
N LEU A 182 -12.58 -0.61 1.98
CA LEU A 182 -12.98 -0.19 0.62
C LEU A 182 -11.79 -0.21 -0.34
N TRP A 183 -10.63 0.25 0.11
CA TRP A 183 -9.43 0.33 -0.72
C TRP A 183 -8.85 -1.03 -1.12
N TYR A 184 -9.23 -2.14 -0.49
CA TYR A 184 -8.92 -3.47 -1.00
C TYR A 184 -9.55 -3.72 -2.38
N GLU A 185 -10.79 -3.27 -2.59
CA GLU A 185 -11.47 -3.39 -3.90
C GLU A 185 -10.89 -2.40 -4.93
N ILE A 186 -10.67 -1.15 -4.51
CA ILE A 186 -10.51 -0.05 -5.47
C ILE A 186 -9.10 0.51 -5.63
N ALA A 187 -8.12 0.20 -4.77
CA ALA A 187 -6.80 0.86 -4.84
C ALA A 187 -6.09 0.67 -6.19
N HIS A 188 -6.14 -0.53 -6.79
CA HIS A 188 -5.46 -0.78 -8.07
C HIS A 188 -6.01 0.11 -9.22
N TRP A 189 -7.32 0.32 -9.30
CA TRP A 189 -7.93 1.04 -10.42
C TRP A 189 -8.25 2.51 -10.13
N ARG A 190 -8.67 2.86 -8.91
CA ARG A 190 -8.90 4.25 -8.49
C ARG A 190 -7.60 4.96 -8.14
N LEU A 191 -6.75 4.37 -7.28
CA LEU A 191 -5.55 5.06 -6.79
C LEU A 191 -4.40 4.94 -7.81
N LEU A 192 -3.91 3.73 -8.04
CA LEU A 192 -2.69 3.53 -8.84
C LEU A 192 -2.86 3.90 -10.32
N ARG A 193 -4.05 3.69 -10.88
CA ARG A 193 -4.39 3.96 -12.29
C ARG A 193 -5.24 5.21 -12.52
N LYS A 194 -5.81 5.82 -11.49
CA LYS A 194 -6.68 7.02 -11.61
C LYS A 194 -7.87 6.86 -12.56
N SER A 195 -8.38 5.63 -12.71
CA SER A 195 -9.41 5.19 -13.67
C SER A 195 -8.96 5.07 -15.14
N GLU A 196 -7.65 5.07 -15.40
CA GLU A 196 -7.05 4.90 -16.72
C GLU A 196 -6.62 3.44 -17.02
N ASP A 197 -6.27 3.18 -18.29
CA ASP A 197 -5.74 1.89 -18.75
C ASP A 197 -4.28 1.63 -18.36
N THR A 198 -3.57 2.63 -17.84
CA THR A 198 -2.17 2.58 -17.42
C THR A 198 -1.99 3.10 -15.99
N PHE A 199 -0.81 2.88 -15.39
CA PHE A 199 -0.48 3.47 -14.09
C PHE A 199 -0.27 4.98 -14.22
N ALA A 200 -0.87 5.74 -13.28
CA ALA A 200 -0.93 7.19 -13.30
C ALA A 200 -0.59 7.85 -11.94
N GLU A 201 -0.41 7.06 -10.88
CA GLU A 201 0.10 7.54 -9.59
C GLU A 201 1.64 7.44 -9.54
N PRO A 202 2.39 8.56 -9.43
CA PRO A 202 3.85 8.53 -9.42
C PRO A 202 4.48 8.18 -8.05
N HIS A 203 3.72 8.24 -6.96
CA HIS A 203 4.26 8.06 -5.61
C HIS A 203 4.06 6.65 -5.03
N LEU A 204 3.09 5.88 -5.52
CA LEU A 204 2.80 4.50 -5.10
C LEU A 204 2.80 3.54 -6.28
N ASP A 205 3.29 2.31 -6.08
CA ASP A 205 3.09 1.18 -6.98
C ASP A 205 2.39 -0.02 -6.28
N VAL A 206 2.27 -1.15 -6.98
CA VAL A 206 1.61 -2.35 -6.43
C VAL A 206 2.37 -3.00 -5.27
N TYR A 207 3.68 -2.80 -5.17
CA TYR A 207 4.54 -3.30 -4.10
C TYR A 207 4.51 -2.42 -2.85
N ASP A 208 3.81 -1.27 -2.88
CA ASP A 208 3.53 -0.44 -1.72
C ASP A 208 2.20 -0.82 -1.02
N ILE A 209 1.36 -1.69 -1.61
CA ILE A 209 0.06 -2.13 -1.05
C ILE A 209 0.17 -3.50 -0.37
N VAL A 210 -0.11 -3.60 0.93
CA VAL A 210 -0.13 -4.85 1.72
C VAL A 210 -1.57 -5.27 1.97
N VAL A 211 -1.88 -6.57 1.82
CA VAL A 211 -3.21 -7.14 2.09
C VAL A 211 -3.15 -8.11 3.26
N ASP A 212 -3.74 -7.74 4.41
CA ASP A 212 -3.84 -8.52 5.67
C ASP A 212 -2.54 -8.99 6.34
N ASP A 213 -1.43 -9.18 5.63
CA ASP A 213 -0.23 -9.86 6.12
C ASP A 213 0.72 -8.91 6.87
N TYR A 214 0.82 -9.09 8.19
CA TYR A 214 1.71 -8.31 9.05
C TYR A 214 3.20 -8.70 8.93
N GLY A 215 3.51 -9.91 8.45
CA GLY A 215 4.87 -10.32 8.12
C GLY A 215 5.36 -9.67 6.83
N GLU A 216 4.50 -9.59 5.81
CA GLU A 216 4.76 -8.80 4.61
C GLU A 216 4.90 -7.31 4.95
N LEU A 217 4.03 -6.77 5.81
CA LEU A 217 4.15 -5.40 6.31
C LEU A 217 5.51 -5.16 6.99
N LEU A 218 5.93 -6.06 7.89
CA LEU A 218 7.24 -5.94 8.57
C LEU A 218 8.41 -5.98 7.58
N TRP A 219 8.31 -6.77 6.51
CA TRP A 219 9.34 -6.88 5.48
C TRP A 219 9.45 -5.62 4.59
N ARG A 220 8.42 -4.78 4.55
CA ARG A 220 8.39 -3.51 3.81
C ARG A 220 8.81 -2.29 4.64
N LEU A 221 8.89 -2.43 5.96
CA LEU A 221 9.40 -1.41 6.90
C LEU A 221 10.92 -1.55 7.09
#